data_AF-Q4FAA4-F1
#
_entry.id   AF-Q4FAA4-F1
#
_cell.length_a   1.000
_cell.length_b   1.000
_cell.length_c   1.000
_cell.angle_alpha   90.00
_cell.angle_beta   90.00
_cell.angle_gamma   90.00
#
_symmetry.space_group_name_H-M   'P 1'
#
loop_
_entity.id
_entity.type
_entity.pdbx_description
1 polymer ?
#
loop_
_entity_poly.entity_id
_entity_poly.type
_entity_poly.pdbx_seq_one_letter_code
_entity_poly.pdbx_strand_id
1 'polypeptide(L)'
;LNLMWLPKPSGRAMTPGPGFPSLEELCLASSTCNFVSNEVLGRLLHGSPHLRLLDLRGCARITPAGLHDLPCQELEQLHLGLYGMSDRLTLAKEGSPLLTQKWCHSLRELDLSGQGFSEKDLEQALAAFSGSPGGSHLALCSLNLRGTRVTPGTVSSVISSCPGLRYLNLESCRCLPRGLKRAYRGPEEVQW
;
A
#
# COMPACT_ATOMS: atom_id res chain seq x y z
N LEU A 1 7.93 -10.88 21.88
CA LEU A 1 6.70 -11.66 22.08
C LEU A 1 5.76 -11.37 20.92
N ASN A 2 5.45 -12.35 20.07
CA ASN A 2 4.44 -12.20 19.00
C ASN A 2 3.07 -12.51 19.60
N LEU A 3 2.28 -11.47 19.92
CA LEU A 3 0.90 -11.64 20.35
C LEU A 3 0.01 -11.64 19.10
N MET A 4 -0.49 -12.81 18.71
CA MET A 4 -1.56 -12.91 17.71
C MET A 4 -2.83 -12.31 18.31
N TRP A 5 -3.33 -11.24 17.70
CA TRP A 5 -4.55 -10.56 18.11
C TRP A 5 -5.78 -11.34 17.60
N LEU A 6 -6.67 -11.75 18.51
CA LEU A 6 -7.97 -12.36 18.20
C LEU A 6 -9.09 -11.37 18.57
N PRO A 7 -9.90 -10.89 17.61
CA PRO A 7 -11.04 -10.02 17.93
C PRO A 7 -12.12 -10.78 18.71
N LYS A 8 -12.45 -10.31 19.92
CA LYS A 8 -13.70 -10.72 20.61
C LYS A 8 -14.91 -10.06 19.95
N PRO A 9 -15.99 -10.80 19.62
CA PRO A 9 -17.23 -10.18 19.15
C PRO A 9 -17.85 -9.40 20.32
N SER A 10 -18.00 -8.09 20.15
CA SER A 10 -18.52 -7.21 21.21
C SER A 10 -19.89 -6.66 20.80
N GLY A 11 -20.95 -7.19 21.43
CA GLY A 11 -22.27 -6.58 21.42
C GLY A 11 -22.33 -5.45 22.44
N ARG A 12 -22.15 -4.21 21.98
CA ARG A 12 -22.61 -2.91 22.52
C ARG A 12 -21.74 -1.81 21.91
N ALA A 13 -22.36 -0.71 21.48
CA ALA A 13 -21.67 0.47 20.98
C ALA A 13 -20.84 1.09 22.12
N MET A 14 -19.56 0.75 22.14
CA MET A 14 -18.57 1.36 23.02
C MET A 14 -18.26 2.74 22.45
N THR A 15 -18.35 3.79 23.28
CA THR A 15 -17.78 5.09 22.90
C THR A 15 -16.31 4.88 22.56
N PRO A 16 -15.84 5.31 21.37
CA PRO A 16 -14.43 5.22 21.03
C PRO A 16 -13.62 5.89 22.13
N GLY A 17 -12.58 5.22 22.63
CA GLY A 17 -11.64 5.84 23.58
C GLY A 17 -10.92 7.03 22.94
N PRO A 18 -9.94 7.66 23.61
CA PRO A 18 -9.22 8.82 23.05
C PRO A 18 -8.37 8.49 21.79
N GLY A 19 -8.29 7.23 21.38
CA GLY A 19 -7.42 6.77 20.29
C GLY A 19 -5.94 6.80 20.68
N PHE A 20 -5.04 6.81 19.69
CA PHE A 20 -3.60 6.84 19.91
C PHE A 20 -2.98 8.06 19.19
N PRO A 21 -3.01 9.27 19.80
CA PRO A 21 -2.62 10.52 19.14
C PRO A 21 -1.13 10.56 18.77
N SER A 22 -0.27 9.93 19.56
CA SER A 22 1.18 9.87 19.31
C SER A 22 1.64 8.64 18.53
N LEU A 23 0.71 7.84 17.98
CA LEU A 23 1.07 6.63 17.24
C LEU A 23 1.64 7.00 15.88
N GLU A 24 2.93 6.73 15.69
CA GLU A 24 3.62 6.93 14.40
C GLU A 24 3.69 5.64 13.56
N GLU A 25 3.69 4.47 14.20
CA GLU A 25 3.90 3.20 13.51
C GLU A 25 2.91 2.15 13.99
N LEU A 26 2.30 1.43 13.05
CA LEU A 26 1.46 0.27 13.33
C LEU A 26 1.79 -0.87 12.36
N CYS A 27 2.11 -2.03 12.94
CA CYS A 27 2.29 -3.27 12.20
C CYS A 27 1.28 -4.32 12.68
N LEU A 28 0.41 -4.76 11.77
CA LEU A 28 -0.53 -5.88 11.94
C LEU A 28 -0.25 -7.00 10.92
N ALA A 29 0.97 -7.00 10.36
CA ALA A 29 1.40 -7.97 9.38
C ALA A 29 1.28 -9.40 9.90
N SER A 30 0.77 -10.29 9.05
CA SER A 30 0.61 -11.70 9.38
C SER A 30 1.00 -12.57 8.19
N SER A 31 1.66 -13.70 8.47
CA SER A 31 1.95 -14.74 7.49
C SER A 31 0.73 -15.62 7.16
N THR A 32 -0.34 -15.51 7.96
CA THR A 32 -1.63 -16.15 7.74
C THR A 32 -2.71 -15.08 7.53
N CYS A 33 -3.78 -15.43 6.82
CA CYS A 33 -4.91 -14.53 6.59
C CYS A 33 -5.43 -13.99 7.94
N ASN A 34 -5.31 -12.68 8.15
CA ASN A 34 -5.77 -12.05 9.39
C ASN A 34 -7.21 -11.51 9.21
N PHE A 35 -7.99 -11.53 10.28
CA PHE A 35 -9.38 -11.07 10.31
C PHE A 35 -9.51 -9.54 10.43
N VAL A 36 -8.41 -8.80 10.44
CA VAL A 36 -8.41 -7.32 10.45
C VAL A 36 -9.20 -6.81 9.26
N SER A 37 -10.25 -6.05 9.55
CA SER A 37 -11.15 -5.42 8.58
C SER A 37 -11.08 -3.90 8.68
N ASN A 38 -11.70 -3.19 7.74
CA ASN A 38 -11.79 -1.73 7.75
C ASN A 38 -12.39 -1.22 9.07
N GLU A 39 -13.39 -1.90 9.64
CA GLU A 39 -14.03 -1.52 10.91
C GLU A 39 -13.09 -1.72 12.12
N VAL A 40 -12.19 -2.69 12.05
CA VAL A 40 -11.16 -2.88 13.08
C VAL A 40 -10.13 -1.75 12.97
N LEU A 41 -9.64 -1.46 11.76
CA LEU A 41 -8.68 -0.38 11.53
C LEU A 41 -9.25 0.98 11.91
N GLY A 42 -10.48 1.30 11.50
CA GLY A 42 -11.14 2.56 11.86
C GLY A 42 -11.24 2.73 13.37
N ARG A 43 -11.57 1.67 14.12
CA ARG A 43 -11.59 1.72 15.59
C ARG A 43 -10.21 1.81 16.24
N LEU A 44 -9.17 1.27 15.63
CA LEU A 44 -7.81 1.36 16.18
C LEU A 44 -7.16 2.70 15.87
N LEU A 45 -7.41 3.27 14.70
CA LEU A 45 -6.67 4.41 14.15
C LEU A 45 -7.48 5.71 14.10
N HIS A 46 -8.74 5.76 14.58
CA HIS A 46 -9.58 6.97 14.52
C HIS A 46 -8.96 8.21 15.18
N GLY A 47 -7.98 8.02 16.08
CA GLY A 47 -7.29 9.10 16.79
C GLY A 47 -5.79 9.10 16.53
N SER A 48 -5.32 8.62 15.38
CA SER A 48 -3.89 8.50 15.05
C SER A 48 -3.49 9.36 13.83
N PRO A 49 -3.55 10.70 13.93
CA PRO A 49 -3.27 11.60 12.80
C PRO A 49 -1.78 11.62 12.39
N HIS A 50 -0.87 11.23 13.29
CA HIS A 50 0.57 11.26 13.08
C HIS A 50 1.17 9.92 12.60
N LEU A 51 0.32 8.99 12.15
CA LEU A 51 0.79 7.70 11.64
C LEU A 51 1.61 7.89 10.36
N ARG A 52 2.83 7.36 10.36
CA ARG A 52 3.81 7.42 9.27
C ARG A 52 4.09 6.05 8.66
N LEU A 53 3.98 4.97 9.43
CA LEU A 53 4.16 3.59 8.97
C LEU A 53 2.91 2.77 9.25
N LEU A 54 2.35 2.17 8.20
CA LEU A 54 1.24 1.23 8.30
C LEU A 54 1.57 -0.06 7.53
N ASP A 55 1.81 -1.13 8.28
CA ASP A 55 2.10 -2.46 7.75
C ASP A 55 0.93 -3.42 7.99
N LEU A 56 0.24 -3.77 6.91
CA LEU A 56 -0.94 -4.62 6.88
C LEU A 56 -0.75 -5.84 5.98
N ARG A 57 0.50 -6.28 5.78
CA ARG A 57 0.80 -7.46 4.96
C ARG A 57 -0.03 -8.67 5.46
N GLY A 58 -0.67 -9.38 4.53
CA GLY A 58 -1.57 -10.50 4.83
C GLY A 58 -3.00 -10.13 5.26
N CYS A 59 -3.36 -8.85 5.34
CA CYS A 59 -4.71 -8.39 5.69
C CYS A 59 -5.61 -8.22 4.44
N ALA A 60 -6.05 -9.32 3.81
CA ALA A 60 -6.82 -9.27 2.56
C ALA A 60 -8.23 -8.68 2.64
N ARG A 61 -8.75 -8.44 3.85
CA ARG A 61 -10.08 -7.84 4.06
C ARG A 61 -10.06 -6.31 4.08
N ILE A 62 -8.88 -5.71 4.01
CA ILE A 62 -8.71 -4.27 3.94
C ILE A 62 -8.91 -3.79 2.50
N THR A 63 -9.66 -2.71 2.34
CA THR A 63 -9.92 -2.10 1.03
C THR A 63 -9.34 -0.69 0.95
N PRO A 64 -9.06 -0.18 -0.26
CA PRO A 64 -8.58 1.18 -0.42
C PRO A 64 -9.49 2.24 0.22
N ALA A 65 -10.81 2.07 0.11
CA ALA A 65 -11.77 2.99 0.74
C ALA A 65 -11.62 3.03 2.27
N GLY A 66 -11.44 1.88 2.94
CA GLY A 66 -11.24 1.85 4.38
C GLY A 66 -9.93 2.50 4.85
N LEU A 67 -8.89 2.47 4.02
CA LEU A 67 -7.63 3.17 4.30
C LEU A 67 -7.73 4.68 4.00
N HIS A 68 -8.50 5.05 2.98
CA HIS A 68 -8.78 6.44 2.65
C HIS A 68 -9.51 7.18 3.79
N ASP A 69 -10.30 6.49 4.61
CA ASP A 69 -11.02 7.10 5.73
C ASP A 69 -10.16 7.33 6.98
N LEU A 70 -8.91 6.86 7.01
CA LEU A 70 -8.01 7.06 8.17
C LEU A 70 -7.65 8.54 8.37
N PRO A 71 -7.41 9.02 9.60
CA PRO A 71 -7.12 10.44 9.83
C PRO A 71 -5.72 10.88 9.37
N CYS A 72 -4.76 9.96 9.22
CA CYS A 72 -3.38 10.30 8.87
C CYS A 72 -3.25 10.83 7.43
N GLN A 73 -2.57 11.99 7.29
CA GLN A 73 -2.32 12.65 6.00
C GLN A 73 -0.88 12.47 5.52
N GLU A 74 0.08 12.21 6.41
CA GLU A 74 1.52 12.20 6.08
C GLU A 74 2.11 10.78 6.18
N LEU A 75 1.42 9.78 5.60
CA LEU A 75 1.90 8.39 5.65
C LEU A 75 3.13 8.23 4.73
N GLU A 76 4.24 7.75 5.29
CA GLU A 76 5.50 7.55 4.55
C GLU A 76 5.63 6.12 4.03
N GLN A 77 5.12 5.13 4.75
CA GLN A 77 5.29 3.72 4.44
C GLN A 77 3.96 2.99 4.53
N LEU A 78 3.54 2.40 3.40
CA LEU A 78 2.33 1.60 3.30
C LEU A 78 2.65 0.23 2.74
N HIS A 79 2.44 -0.81 3.57
CA HIS A 79 2.68 -2.19 3.15
C HIS A 79 1.38 -3.01 3.14
N LEU A 80 0.92 -3.38 1.94
CA LEU A 80 -0.32 -4.13 1.70
C LEU A 80 -0.06 -5.50 1.05
N GLY A 81 1.18 -5.99 1.08
CA GLY A 81 1.56 -7.24 0.42
C GLY A 81 0.72 -8.45 0.85
N LEU A 82 0.19 -9.20 -0.12
CA LEU A 82 -0.59 -10.44 0.10
C LEU A 82 0.20 -11.66 -0.40
N TYR A 83 1.12 -12.16 0.42
CA TYR A 83 1.94 -13.31 0.06
C TYR A 83 1.17 -14.62 0.15
N GLY A 84 1.20 -15.44 -0.91
CA GLY A 84 0.60 -16.77 -0.92
C GLY A 84 -0.94 -16.79 -0.94
N MET A 85 -1.59 -15.62 -1.04
CA MET A 85 -3.03 -15.53 -1.18
C MET A 85 -3.43 -15.61 -2.65
N SER A 86 -4.47 -16.41 -2.95
CA SER A 86 -4.99 -16.45 -4.32
C SER A 86 -5.71 -15.14 -4.66
N ASP A 87 -5.58 -14.69 -5.90
CA ASP A 87 -6.29 -13.52 -6.49
C ASP A 87 -7.81 -13.56 -6.22
N ARG A 88 -8.38 -14.75 -6.03
CA ARG A 88 -9.81 -14.93 -5.68
C ARG A 88 -10.19 -14.41 -4.29
N LEU A 89 -9.23 -14.25 -3.38
CA LEU A 89 -9.46 -13.83 -2.00
C LEU A 89 -9.34 -12.32 -1.80
N THR A 90 -8.83 -11.59 -2.79
CA THR A 90 -8.73 -10.13 -2.71
C THR A 90 -10.10 -9.52 -3.00
N LEU A 91 -10.66 -8.79 -2.04
CA LEU A 91 -11.97 -8.16 -2.18
C LEU A 91 -11.94 -6.97 -3.16
N ALA A 92 -10.83 -6.25 -3.24
CA ALA A 92 -10.69 -5.05 -4.05
C ALA A 92 -9.94 -5.35 -5.36
N LYS A 93 -10.60 -5.04 -6.49
CA LYS A 93 -9.98 -5.01 -7.83
C LYS A 93 -9.77 -3.59 -8.35
N GLU A 94 -10.31 -2.61 -7.63
CA GLU A 94 -10.27 -1.20 -7.95
C GLU A 94 -10.14 -0.37 -6.67
N GLY A 95 -9.81 0.91 -6.82
CA GLY A 95 -9.72 1.89 -5.76
C GLY A 95 -8.30 2.19 -5.29
N SER A 96 -7.27 1.55 -5.86
CA SER A 96 -5.89 1.90 -5.51
C SER A 96 -5.53 3.38 -5.74
N PRO A 97 -6.17 4.14 -6.67
CA PRO A 97 -5.96 5.59 -6.76
C PRO A 97 -6.31 6.35 -5.49
N LEU A 98 -7.24 5.86 -4.66
CA LEU A 98 -7.58 6.50 -3.38
C LEU A 98 -6.39 6.51 -2.42
N LEU A 99 -5.54 5.48 -2.48
CA LEU A 99 -4.35 5.37 -1.62
C LEU A 99 -3.29 6.38 -2.06
N THR A 100 -3.00 6.41 -3.36
CA THR A 100 -1.93 7.25 -3.89
C THR A 100 -2.34 8.71 -3.93
N GLN A 101 -3.60 9.05 -4.26
CA GLN A 101 -4.06 10.45 -4.19
C GLN A 101 -4.00 11.02 -2.78
N LYS A 102 -4.27 10.18 -1.77
CA LYS A 102 -4.25 10.62 -0.37
C LYS A 102 -2.84 10.86 0.16
N TRP A 103 -1.86 10.06 -0.26
CA TRP A 103 -0.52 10.08 0.34
C TRP A 103 0.63 10.27 -0.67
N CYS A 104 0.37 10.68 -1.92
CA CYS A 104 1.43 10.83 -2.94
C CYS A 104 2.51 11.83 -2.54
N HIS A 105 2.17 12.83 -1.72
CA HIS A 105 3.10 13.86 -1.26
C HIS A 105 4.06 13.37 -0.15
N SER A 106 3.69 12.33 0.61
CA SER A 106 4.46 11.82 1.75
C SER A 106 5.04 10.42 1.53
N LEU A 107 4.42 9.61 0.65
CA LEU A 107 4.80 8.21 0.45
C LEU A 107 6.23 8.07 -0.06
N ARG A 108 7.02 7.34 0.72
CA ARG A 108 8.39 6.92 0.42
C ARG A 108 8.45 5.45 0.05
N GLU A 109 7.61 4.63 0.66
CA GLU A 109 7.55 3.20 0.40
C GLU A 109 6.11 2.72 0.19
N LEU A 110 5.88 2.03 -0.93
CA LEU A 110 4.58 1.47 -1.28
C LEU A 110 4.73 0.00 -1.68
N ASP A 111 4.08 -0.89 -0.95
CA ASP A 111 3.99 -2.31 -1.28
C ASP A 111 2.54 -2.70 -1.61
N LEU A 112 2.28 -2.97 -2.89
CA LEU A 112 1.02 -3.49 -3.42
C LEU A 112 1.15 -4.95 -3.90
N SER A 113 2.17 -5.67 -3.44
CA SER A 113 2.44 -7.02 -3.92
C SER A 113 1.26 -7.96 -3.69
N GLY A 114 0.97 -8.80 -4.69
CA GLY A 114 -0.14 -9.76 -4.66
C GLY A 114 -1.55 -9.13 -4.67
N GLN A 115 -1.68 -7.81 -4.74
CA GLN A 115 -2.98 -7.15 -4.86
C GLN A 115 -3.63 -7.43 -6.23
N GLY A 116 -4.94 -7.63 -6.23
CA GLY A 116 -5.75 -8.01 -7.40
C GLY A 116 -6.20 -6.85 -8.30
N PHE A 117 -5.55 -5.67 -8.19
CA PHE A 117 -5.93 -4.48 -8.95
C PHE A 117 -5.83 -4.69 -10.48
N SER A 118 -6.77 -4.10 -11.21
CA SER A 118 -6.74 -4.12 -12.68
C SER A 118 -5.58 -3.30 -13.25
N GLU A 119 -5.23 -3.54 -14.51
CA GLU A 119 -4.21 -2.76 -15.23
C GLU A 119 -4.52 -1.26 -15.22
N LYS A 120 -5.78 -0.91 -15.53
CA LYS A 120 -6.27 0.47 -15.54
C LYS A 120 -6.23 1.12 -14.15
N ASP A 121 -6.58 0.37 -13.12
CA ASP A 121 -6.56 0.87 -11.74
C ASP A 121 -5.14 1.19 -11.28
N LEU A 122 -4.19 0.29 -11.56
CA LEU A 122 -2.77 0.51 -11.26
C LEU A 122 -2.17 1.68 -12.05
N GLU A 123 -2.54 1.82 -13.32
CA GLU A 123 -2.12 2.96 -14.15
C GLU A 123 -2.61 4.28 -13.55
N GLN A 124 -3.89 4.37 -13.20
CA GLN A 124 -4.46 5.57 -12.56
C GLN A 124 -3.84 5.87 -11.20
N ALA A 125 -3.58 4.83 -10.40
CA ALA A 125 -3.01 5.01 -9.08
C ALA A 125 -1.58 5.53 -9.17
N LEU A 126 -0.76 4.94 -10.04
CA LEU A 126 0.64 5.31 -10.18
C LEU A 126 0.83 6.64 -10.93
N ALA A 127 -0.16 7.08 -11.72
CA ALA A 127 -0.19 8.42 -12.30
C ALA A 127 -0.26 9.55 -11.26
N ALA A 128 -0.69 9.27 -10.02
CA ALA A 128 -0.62 10.26 -8.93
C ALA A 128 0.81 10.72 -8.66
N PHE A 129 1.81 9.90 -9.00
CA PHE A 129 3.22 10.25 -8.88
C PHE A 129 3.79 10.97 -10.11
N SER A 130 3.04 11.18 -11.20
CA SER A 130 3.56 11.88 -12.39
C SER A 130 3.10 13.34 -12.51
N GLY A 131 2.13 13.76 -11.69
CA GLY A 131 1.29 14.92 -11.99
C GLY A 131 1.27 16.08 -10.99
N SER A 132 2.13 16.14 -9.97
CA SER A 132 2.05 17.24 -8.99
C SER A 132 2.53 18.58 -9.59
N PRO A 133 1.62 19.55 -9.86
CA PRO A 133 1.94 20.80 -10.59
C PRO A 133 2.63 21.87 -9.71
N GLY A 134 3.50 21.44 -8.80
CA GLY A 134 4.01 22.30 -7.73
C GLY A 134 5.44 22.02 -7.27
N GLY A 135 6.27 21.36 -8.08
CA GLY A 135 7.71 21.21 -7.81
C GLY A 135 8.07 20.45 -6.52
N SER A 136 7.10 19.77 -5.89
CA SER A 136 7.38 18.91 -4.75
C SER A 136 8.07 17.66 -5.26
N HIS A 137 9.34 17.48 -4.88
CA HIS A 137 10.07 16.25 -5.15
C HIS A 137 9.27 15.07 -4.59
N LEU A 138 8.84 14.18 -5.47
CA LEU A 138 8.16 12.96 -5.07
C LEU A 138 9.11 12.15 -4.17
N ALA A 139 8.61 11.79 -2.99
CA ALA A 139 9.42 11.12 -1.97
C ALA A 139 9.59 9.61 -2.24
N LEU A 140 8.86 9.07 -3.22
CA LEU A 140 8.79 7.64 -3.48
C LEU A 140 10.18 7.08 -3.86
N CYS A 141 10.68 6.20 -3.01
CA CYS A 141 12.00 5.61 -3.14
C CYS A 141 11.98 4.07 -3.18
N SER A 142 10.86 3.46 -2.81
CA SER A 142 10.66 2.01 -2.78
C SER A 142 9.25 1.66 -3.28
N LEU A 143 9.17 0.82 -4.31
CA LEU A 143 7.91 0.36 -4.88
C LEU A 143 7.93 -1.15 -5.11
N ASN A 144 7.01 -1.87 -4.47
CA ASN A 144 6.84 -3.30 -4.65
C ASN A 144 5.51 -3.60 -5.35
N LEU A 145 5.60 -4.09 -6.59
CA LEU A 145 4.47 -4.47 -7.43
C LEU A 145 4.45 -5.97 -7.73
N ARG A 146 5.23 -6.78 -7.00
CA ARG A 146 5.35 -8.21 -7.24
C ARG A 146 3.99 -8.89 -7.35
N GLY A 147 3.81 -9.70 -8.39
CA GLY A 147 2.59 -10.49 -8.57
C GLY A 147 1.34 -9.69 -8.96
N THR A 148 1.48 -8.40 -9.29
CA THR A 148 0.38 -7.57 -9.77
C THR A 148 0.20 -7.69 -11.29
N ARG A 149 -0.72 -6.90 -11.83
CA ARG A 149 -0.99 -6.77 -13.26
C ARG A 149 -0.42 -5.49 -13.87
N VAL A 150 0.61 -4.89 -13.27
CA VAL A 150 1.21 -3.66 -13.82
C VAL A 150 1.71 -3.88 -15.26
N THR A 151 1.53 -2.87 -16.11
CA THR A 151 1.96 -2.88 -17.51
C THR A 151 3.35 -2.26 -17.69
N PRO A 152 4.07 -2.56 -18.79
CA PRO A 152 5.36 -1.92 -19.07
C PRO A 152 5.26 -0.39 -19.16
N GLY A 153 4.21 0.14 -19.77
CA GLY A 153 4.00 1.59 -19.89
C GLY A 153 3.83 2.28 -18.54
N THR A 154 3.08 1.66 -17.62
CA THR A 154 2.94 2.15 -16.25
C THR A 154 4.27 2.12 -15.50
N VAL A 155 5.08 1.05 -15.67
CA VAL A 155 6.41 0.96 -15.06
C VAL A 155 7.34 2.06 -15.57
N SER A 156 7.42 2.27 -16.89
CA SER A 156 8.24 3.33 -17.49
C SER A 156 7.82 4.72 -17.01
N SER A 157 6.52 4.97 -16.88
CA SER A 157 5.98 6.24 -16.35
C SER A 157 6.40 6.49 -14.90
N VAL A 158 6.40 5.46 -14.05
CA VAL A 158 6.85 5.59 -12.65
C VAL A 158 8.36 5.85 -12.57
N ILE A 159 9.16 5.13 -13.35
CA ILE A 159 10.63 5.31 -13.36
C ILE A 159 10.99 6.75 -13.77
N SER A 160 10.34 7.29 -14.81
CA SER A 160 10.59 8.65 -15.27
C SER A 160 10.08 9.72 -14.30
N SER A 161 8.99 9.44 -13.57
CA SER A 161 8.39 10.40 -12.64
C SER A 161 9.06 10.40 -11.26
N CYS A 162 9.67 9.28 -10.85
CA CYS A 162 10.27 9.10 -9.53
C CYS A 162 11.80 8.92 -9.64
N PRO A 163 12.59 10.00 -9.83
CA PRO A 163 14.04 9.90 -9.97
C PRO A 163 14.74 9.41 -8.67
N GLY A 164 14.06 9.51 -7.52
CA GLY A 164 14.53 9.00 -6.24
C GLY A 164 14.29 7.49 -6.02
N LEU A 165 13.69 6.78 -6.97
CA LEU A 165 13.35 5.37 -6.85
C LEU A 165 14.62 4.51 -6.82
N ARG A 166 14.82 3.80 -5.70
CA ARG A 166 15.98 2.93 -5.43
C ARG A 166 15.60 1.45 -5.34
N TYR A 167 14.33 1.15 -5.16
CA TYR A 167 13.85 -0.23 -5.12
C TYR A 167 12.58 -0.35 -5.96
N LEU A 168 12.60 -1.31 -6.88
CA LEU A 168 11.44 -1.66 -7.70
C LEU A 168 11.34 -3.18 -7.79
N ASN A 169 10.24 -3.76 -7.33
CA ASN A 169 10.01 -5.21 -7.49
C ASN A 169 8.89 -5.50 -8.48
N LEU A 170 9.25 -6.17 -9.58
CA LEU A 170 8.37 -6.56 -10.68
C LEU A 170 8.27 -8.10 -10.84
N GLU A 171 8.76 -8.87 -9.87
CA GLU A 171 8.69 -10.32 -9.89
C GLU A 171 7.26 -10.80 -10.08
N SER A 172 7.08 -11.88 -10.86
CA SER A 172 5.77 -12.51 -11.06
C SER A 172 4.64 -11.61 -11.61
N CYS A 173 4.94 -10.40 -12.10
CA CYS A 173 3.93 -9.55 -12.75
C CYS A 173 3.45 -10.18 -14.05
N ARG A 174 2.15 -10.42 -14.18
CA ARG A 174 1.59 -11.24 -15.28
C ARG A 174 1.64 -10.53 -16.63
N CYS A 175 1.51 -9.21 -16.64
CA CYS A 175 1.42 -8.37 -17.84
C CYS A 175 2.79 -7.85 -18.32
N LEU A 176 3.89 -8.24 -17.66
CA LEU A 176 5.24 -7.85 -18.07
C LEU A 176 5.91 -8.93 -18.95
N PRO A 177 6.84 -8.55 -19.84
CA PRO A 177 7.75 -9.49 -20.52
C PRO A 177 8.73 -10.12 -19.51
N ARG A 178 9.25 -11.31 -19.83
CA ARG A 178 10.14 -12.08 -18.93
C ARG A 178 11.36 -11.29 -18.45
N GLY A 179 11.97 -10.47 -19.32
CA GLY A 179 13.16 -9.68 -18.99
C GLY A 179 12.96 -8.62 -17.91
N LEU A 180 11.71 -8.19 -17.67
CA LEU A 180 11.39 -7.17 -16.66
C LEU A 180 11.02 -7.76 -15.29
N LYS A 181 10.80 -9.08 -15.18
CA LYS A 181 10.25 -9.71 -13.97
C LYS A 181 11.31 -10.02 -12.94
N ARG A 182 11.90 -8.99 -12.34
CA ARG A 182 12.89 -9.11 -11.28
C ARG A 182 12.74 -8.02 -10.22
N ALA A 183 13.44 -8.18 -9.12
CA ALA A 183 13.70 -7.08 -8.19
C ALA A 183 14.92 -6.29 -8.67
N TYR A 184 14.76 -4.97 -8.72
CA TYR A 184 15.78 -4.00 -9.04
C TYR A 184 16.19 -3.28 -7.75
N ARG A 185 17.49 -3.22 -7.46
CA ARG A 185 18.06 -2.69 -6.23
C ARG A 185 19.15 -1.67 -6.55
N GLY A 186 18.93 -0.43 -6.13
CA GLY A 186 19.80 0.69 -6.41
C GLY A 186 19.35 1.51 -7.63
N PRO A 187 19.79 2.78 -7.71
CA PRO A 187 19.37 3.69 -8.77
C PRO A 187 19.82 3.22 -10.17
N GLU A 188 21.01 2.60 -10.26
CA GLU A 188 21.56 2.08 -11.52
C GLU A 188 20.71 0.96 -12.12
N GLU A 189 20.16 0.10 -11.26
CA GLU A 189 19.29 -0.98 -11.70
C GLU A 189 17.90 -0.49 -12.08
N VAL A 190 17.40 0.59 -11.46
CA VAL A 190 16.03 1.09 -11.68
C VAL A 190 15.93 2.00 -12.90
N GLN A 191 16.96 2.80 -13.21
CA GLN A 191 16.95 3.84 -14.24
C GLN A 191 17.39 3.33 -15.63
N TRP A 192 16.85 2.19 -16.07
CA TRP A 192 17.18 1.55 -17.35
C TRP A 192 16.36 2.05 -18.54
#